data_AF-A0A7L0PXP9-F1
#
_entry.id   AF-A0A7L0PXP9-F1
#
_cell.length_a   1.000
_cell.length_b   1.000
_cell.length_c   1.000
_cell.angle_alpha   90.00
_cell.angle_beta   90.00
_cell.angle_gamma   90.00
#
_symmetry.space_group_name_H-M   'P 1'
#
loop_
_entity.id
_entity.type
_entity.pdbx_description
1 polymer ?
#
loop_
_entity_poly.entity_id
_entity_poly.type
_entity_poly.pdbx_seq_one_letter_code
_entity_poly.pdbx_strand_id
1 'polypeptide(L)'
;AEVQQECLKKFSTPDYIMEPSIFNTLKRYFQAGGSPENVIQLLSENYTAVAQTVNLLAEWLIQTGVEPVQVQETVENHLKSLLIKHFDPRKADSIFTEEGETPAWLEQMIAHTTWRDLFYKLAEAHPDCLMLNFTVKLISDAGYQGEITSVSTACQQLEVFSRVLRTSLATILDGGEENLEKNLPEFAKMVCHGEHTYLFAQSMMSILAQEEQGGSAVRRIAQEVQRYAHEKGHDASQITLALGTAASYPRACQALGAMLSKGALNPADITVLFKMFTSMDPPPVELIRVPAFLDLFMQSLFKPGAKINHDHKHKYIHILAYAASVVEMWKKNKRVSINKDELKSTSKAIETVHNLCCNENKGASELVAELSTLYQCIR
;
A
#
# COMPACT_ATOMS: atom_id res chain seq x y z
N ALA A 1 -37.85 44.31 13.42
CA ALA A 1 -38.43 44.46 12.07
C ALA A 1 -37.61 43.69 11.02
N GLU A 2 -36.30 43.95 10.90
CA GLU A 2 -35.45 43.32 9.87
C GLU A 2 -35.35 41.78 10.01
N VAL A 3 -35.15 41.27 11.23
CA VAL A 3 -35.11 39.82 11.51
C VAL A 3 -36.43 39.11 11.15
N GLN A 4 -37.58 39.79 11.36
CA GLN A 4 -38.89 39.24 11.00
C GLN A 4 -39.03 39.14 9.49
N GLN A 5 -38.67 40.19 8.75
CA GLN A 5 -38.71 40.17 7.28
C GLN A 5 -37.78 39.12 6.67
N GLU A 6 -36.59 38.93 7.26
CA GLU A 6 -35.66 37.88 6.81
C GLU A 6 -36.28 36.48 6.95
N CYS A 7 -36.90 36.20 8.10
CA CYS A 7 -37.56 34.91 8.33
C CYS A 7 -38.79 34.72 7.44
N LEU A 8 -39.62 35.77 7.27
CA LEU A 8 -40.78 35.72 6.38
C LEU A 8 -40.39 35.40 4.95
N LYS A 9 -39.32 36.01 4.43
CA LYS A 9 -38.80 35.68 3.09
C LYS A 9 -38.44 34.20 2.94
N LYS A 10 -37.86 33.59 3.99
CA LYS A 10 -37.54 32.16 4.00
C LYS A 10 -38.81 31.30 4.06
N PHE A 11 -39.78 31.65 4.90
CA PHE A 11 -41.05 30.93 4.96
C PHE A 11 -41.85 30.99 3.65
N SER A 12 -41.63 32.03 2.82
CA SER A 12 -42.22 32.14 1.49
C SER A 12 -41.52 31.32 0.40
N THR A 13 -40.39 30.66 0.69
CA THR A 13 -39.76 29.80 -0.31
C THR A 13 -40.46 28.44 -0.38
N PRO A 14 -40.55 27.82 -1.58
CA PRO A 14 -41.20 26.53 -1.75
C PRO A 14 -40.64 25.45 -0.82
N ASP A 15 -41.54 24.68 -0.20
CA ASP A 15 -41.20 23.54 0.68
C ASP A 15 -40.26 23.87 1.86
N TYR A 16 -40.14 25.14 2.28
CA TYR A 16 -39.25 25.54 3.39
C TYR A 16 -39.58 24.84 4.72
N ILE A 17 -40.81 24.33 4.88
CA ILE A 17 -41.20 23.50 6.04
C ILE A 17 -40.35 22.23 6.18
N MET A 18 -39.77 21.74 5.08
CA MET A 18 -38.92 20.54 5.01
C MET A 18 -37.43 20.86 5.21
N GLU A 19 -37.05 22.13 5.31
CA GLU A 19 -35.65 22.53 5.47
C GLU A 19 -35.14 22.22 6.89
N PRO A 20 -33.91 21.69 7.06
CA PRO A 20 -33.36 21.36 8.39
C PRO A 20 -33.31 22.54 9.36
N SER A 21 -33.21 23.76 8.82
CA SER A 21 -33.12 25.00 9.60
C SER A 21 -34.46 25.56 10.08
N ILE A 22 -35.60 24.93 9.72
CA ILE A 22 -36.94 25.46 9.99
C ILE A 22 -37.16 25.83 11.46
N PHE A 23 -36.79 24.94 12.39
CA PHE A 23 -36.97 25.18 13.83
C PHE A 23 -36.14 26.35 14.35
N ASN A 24 -34.92 26.51 13.86
CA ASN A 24 -34.05 27.63 14.23
C ASN A 24 -34.62 28.96 13.71
N THR A 25 -35.12 28.97 12.48
CA THR A 25 -35.76 30.14 11.87
C THR A 25 -37.07 30.50 12.57
N LEU A 26 -37.90 29.49 12.92
CA LEU A 26 -39.11 29.67 13.72
C LEU A 26 -38.81 30.29 15.08
N LYS A 27 -37.81 29.74 15.79
CA LYS A 27 -37.38 30.27 17.10
C LYS A 27 -36.94 31.72 17.00
N ARG A 28 -36.10 32.07 16.01
CA ARG A 28 -35.67 33.46 15.75
C ARG A 28 -36.85 34.39 15.46
N TYR A 29 -37.80 33.94 14.65
CA TYR A 29 -38.97 34.73 14.28
C TYR A 29 -39.89 35.02 15.48
N PHE A 30 -40.17 34.01 16.31
CA PHE A 30 -40.99 34.18 17.51
C PHE A 30 -40.31 35.03 18.58
N GLN A 31 -39.00 34.87 18.78
CA GLN A 31 -38.22 35.74 19.67
C GLN A 31 -38.22 37.21 19.22
N ALA A 32 -38.35 37.45 17.92
CA ALA A 32 -38.48 38.80 17.37
C ALA A 32 -39.92 39.35 17.44
N GLY A 33 -40.88 38.63 18.04
CA GLY A 33 -42.28 39.06 18.19
C GLY A 33 -43.15 38.81 16.95
N GLY A 34 -42.79 37.86 16.10
CA GLY A 34 -43.55 37.52 14.89
C GLY A 34 -44.85 36.75 15.18
N SER A 35 -45.91 37.00 14.39
CA SER A 35 -47.21 36.30 14.53
C SER A 35 -47.14 34.85 14.00
N PRO A 36 -47.60 33.84 14.79
CA PRO A 36 -47.71 32.45 14.34
C PRO A 36 -48.62 32.25 13.12
N GLU A 37 -49.72 33.00 13.03
CA GLU A 37 -50.71 32.88 11.95
C GLU A 37 -50.08 33.12 10.59
N ASN A 38 -49.26 34.17 10.48
CA ASN A 38 -48.56 34.52 9.24
C ASN A 38 -47.59 33.42 8.81
N VAL A 39 -46.93 32.74 9.75
CA VAL A 39 -45.98 31.67 9.42
C VAL A 39 -46.70 30.41 8.99
N ILE A 40 -47.77 30.04 9.69
CA ILE A 40 -48.61 28.90 9.31
C ILE A 40 -49.16 29.11 7.91
N GLN A 41 -49.69 30.30 7.63
CA GLN A 41 -50.21 30.64 6.30
C GLN A 41 -49.10 30.53 5.24
N LEU A 42 -47.95 31.19 5.43
CA LEU A 42 -46.87 31.17 4.45
C LEU A 42 -46.31 29.77 4.21
N LEU A 43 -46.05 28.98 5.26
CA LEU A 43 -45.52 27.63 5.11
C LEU A 43 -46.54 26.69 4.44
N SER A 44 -47.84 26.89 4.70
CA SER A 44 -48.90 26.05 4.10
C SER A 44 -49.14 26.41 2.64
N GLU A 45 -49.18 27.71 2.31
CA GLU A 45 -49.37 28.19 0.94
C GLU A 45 -48.19 27.85 0.02
N ASN A 46 -46.98 27.77 0.56
CA ASN A 46 -45.77 27.47 -0.21
C ASN A 46 -45.31 26.00 -0.11
N TYR A 47 -46.11 25.13 0.51
CA TYR A 47 -45.83 23.70 0.52
C TYR A 47 -46.31 23.07 -0.79
N THR A 48 -45.36 22.64 -1.61
CA THR A 48 -45.56 22.01 -2.92
C THR A 48 -45.38 20.49 -2.90
N ALA A 49 -44.94 19.92 -1.78
CA ALA A 49 -44.80 18.48 -1.57
C ALA A 49 -43.87 17.79 -2.60
N VAL A 50 -42.78 18.46 -2.99
CA VAL A 50 -41.86 17.93 -4.01
C VAL A 50 -41.28 16.58 -3.58
N ALA A 51 -40.88 16.44 -2.31
CA ALA A 51 -40.34 15.19 -1.77
C ALA A 51 -41.35 14.03 -1.86
N GLN A 52 -42.62 14.28 -1.54
CA GLN A 52 -43.69 13.30 -1.63
C GLN A 52 -44.00 12.92 -3.08
N THR A 53 -43.92 13.89 -3.99
CA THR A 53 -44.08 13.66 -5.43
C THR A 53 -42.97 12.75 -5.95
N VAL A 54 -41.73 12.90 -5.47
CA VAL A 54 -40.62 12.00 -5.81
C VAL A 54 -40.88 10.59 -5.32
N ASN A 55 -41.39 10.41 -4.09
CA ASN A 55 -41.75 9.08 -3.58
C ASN A 55 -42.84 8.42 -4.42
N LEU A 56 -43.86 9.18 -4.85
CA LEU A 56 -44.92 8.68 -5.73
C LEU A 56 -44.37 8.25 -7.09
N LEU A 57 -43.45 9.03 -7.67
CA LEU A 57 -42.77 8.67 -8.92
C LEU A 57 -41.93 7.39 -8.76
N ALA A 58 -41.25 7.23 -7.63
CA ALA A 58 -40.51 6.01 -7.31
C ALA A 58 -41.45 4.79 -7.25
N GLU A 59 -42.61 4.91 -6.60
CA GLU A 59 -43.63 3.85 -6.57
C GLU A 59 -44.18 3.53 -7.97
N TRP A 60 -44.42 4.53 -8.81
CA TRP A 60 -44.88 4.32 -10.18
C TRP A 60 -43.84 3.60 -11.04
N LEU A 61 -42.54 3.92 -10.88
CA LEU A 61 -41.46 3.20 -11.54
C LEU A 61 -41.48 1.72 -11.14
N ILE A 62 -41.71 1.42 -9.86
CA ILE A 62 -41.84 0.04 -9.38
C ILE A 62 -43.06 -0.66 -10.01
N GLN A 63 -44.22 0.02 -10.04
CA GLN A 63 -45.45 -0.53 -10.61
C GLN A 63 -45.36 -0.78 -12.13
N THR A 64 -44.56 0.02 -12.83
CA THR A 64 -44.32 -0.14 -14.28
C THR A 64 -43.31 -1.25 -14.62
N GLY A 65 -42.75 -1.91 -13.61
CA GLY A 65 -41.90 -3.10 -13.76
C GLY A 65 -40.41 -2.86 -13.52
N VAL A 66 -40.00 -1.67 -13.08
CA VAL A 66 -38.62 -1.43 -12.65
C VAL A 66 -38.41 -2.11 -11.29
N GLU A 67 -37.30 -2.81 -11.13
CA GLU A 67 -37.00 -3.45 -9.85
C GLU A 67 -36.81 -2.40 -8.74
N PRO A 68 -37.39 -2.61 -7.54
CA PRO A 68 -37.25 -1.66 -6.42
C PRO A 68 -35.81 -1.29 -6.09
N VAL A 69 -34.89 -2.25 -6.22
CA VAL A 69 -33.46 -2.05 -5.99
C VAL A 69 -32.88 -1.01 -6.94
N GLN A 70 -33.25 -1.04 -8.23
CA GLN A 70 -32.76 -0.09 -9.23
C GLN A 70 -33.29 1.33 -8.98
N VAL A 71 -34.53 1.45 -8.52
CA VAL A 71 -35.12 2.75 -8.15
C VAL A 71 -34.39 3.32 -6.94
N GLN A 72 -34.13 2.50 -5.91
CA GLN A 72 -33.36 2.90 -4.73
C GLN A 72 -31.93 3.32 -5.12
N GLU A 73 -31.22 2.53 -5.92
CA GLU A 73 -29.88 2.85 -6.41
C GLU A 73 -29.86 4.17 -7.19
N THR A 74 -30.89 4.45 -7.99
CA THR A 74 -30.99 5.72 -8.73
C THR A 74 -31.04 6.92 -7.79
N VAL A 75 -31.83 6.83 -6.72
CA VAL A 75 -31.94 7.89 -5.71
C VAL A 75 -30.63 8.01 -4.91
N GLU A 76 -30.07 6.89 -4.45
CA GLU A 76 -28.81 6.87 -3.70
C GLU A 76 -27.65 7.45 -4.51
N ASN A 77 -27.52 7.07 -5.79
CA ASN A 77 -26.49 7.59 -6.69
C ASN A 77 -26.63 9.08 -6.94
N HIS A 78 -27.85 9.58 -7.09
CA HIS A 78 -28.10 11.01 -7.23
C HIS A 78 -27.73 11.79 -5.97
N LEU A 79 -28.16 11.31 -4.79
CA LEU A 79 -27.79 11.89 -3.49
C LEU A 79 -26.28 11.90 -3.30
N LYS A 80 -25.61 10.80 -3.62
CA LYS A 80 -24.16 10.68 -3.58
C LYS A 80 -23.48 11.73 -4.44
N SER A 81 -23.96 11.95 -5.67
CA SER A 81 -23.43 12.99 -6.55
C SER A 81 -23.62 14.39 -5.99
N LEU A 82 -24.77 14.67 -5.36
CA LEU A 82 -25.04 15.96 -4.72
C LEU A 82 -24.12 16.18 -3.51
N LEU A 83 -23.95 15.15 -2.67
CA LEU A 83 -23.06 15.21 -1.52
C LEU A 83 -21.63 15.48 -1.95
N ILE A 84 -21.08 14.75 -2.93
CA ILE A 84 -19.73 14.99 -3.45
C ILE A 84 -19.58 16.43 -3.97
N LYS A 85 -20.57 16.93 -4.70
CA LYS A 85 -20.50 18.26 -5.32
C LYS A 85 -20.58 19.42 -4.31
N HIS A 86 -21.33 19.23 -3.23
CA HIS A 86 -21.65 20.30 -2.28
C HIS A 86 -21.05 20.10 -0.89
N PHE A 87 -20.20 19.09 -0.71
CA PHE A 87 -19.54 18.82 0.55
C PHE A 87 -18.66 20.01 0.97
N ASP A 88 -18.79 20.41 2.23
CA ASP A 88 -17.98 21.46 2.84
C ASP A 88 -17.31 20.88 4.09
N PRO A 89 -15.98 20.63 4.06
CA PRO A 89 -15.27 19.99 5.17
C PRO A 89 -15.34 20.80 6.46
N ARG A 90 -15.43 22.14 6.38
CA ARG A 90 -15.49 22.99 7.58
C ARG A 90 -16.81 22.84 8.31
N LYS A 91 -17.91 22.70 7.57
CA LYS A 91 -19.24 22.46 8.15
C LYS A 91 -19.37 21.05 8.70
N ALA A 92 -18.75 20.07 8.04
CA ALA A 92 -18.71 18.70 8.56
C ALA A 92 -17.95 18.64 9.89
N ASP A 93 -16.80 19.31 9.96
CA ASP A 93 -16.01 19.36 11.19
C ASP A 93 -16.72 20.14 12.30
N SER A 94 -17.46 21.21 11.99
CA SER A 94 -18.21 21.96 13.00
C SER A 94 -19.26 21.11 13.71
N ILE A 95 -19.99 20.24 12.97
CA ILE A 95 -20.95 19.29 13.55
C ILE A 95 -20.25 18.41 14.59
N PHE A 96 -19.06 17.92 14.25
CA PHE A 96 -18.29 17.04 15.11
C PHE A 96 -17.71 17.74 16.35
N THR A 97 -17.30 19.01 16.19
CA THR A 97 -16.70 19.77 17.30
C THR A 97 -17.72 20.41 18.24
N GLU A 98 -18.91 20.77 17.74
CA GLU A 98 -19.95 21.45 18.53
C GLU A 98 -20.81 20.47 19.33
N GLU A 99 -21.14 19.30 18.76
CA GLU A 99 -21.98 18.30 19.43
C GLU A 99 -21.18 17.41 20.40
N GLY A 100 -19.85 17.29 20.21
CA GLY A 100 -18.94 16.57 21.12
C GLY A 100 -19.12 15.04 21.16
N GLU A 101 -20.17 14.51 20.55
CA GLU A 101 -20.48 13.09 20.43
C GLU A 101 -20.58 12.67 18.96
N THR A 102 -20.35 11.39 18.68
CA THR A 102 -20.52 10.82 17.34
C THR A 102 -22.00 10.87 16.95
N PRO A 103 -22.37 11.47 15.81
CA PRO A 103 -23.76 11.52 15.40
C PRO A 103 -24.33 10.12 15.11
N ALA A 104 -25.48 9.79 15.69
CA ALA A 104 -26.09 8.45 15.54
C ALA A 104 -26.41 8.06 14.08
N TRP A 105 -26.67 9.05 13.21
CA TRP A 105 -26.89 8.81 11.79
C TRP A 105 -25.64 8.28 11.08
N LEU A 106 -24.44 8.56 11.60
CA LEU A 106 -23.18 8.15 10.99
C LEU A 106 -23.02 6.63 11.06
N GLU A 107 -23.32 6.02 12.21
CA GLU A 107 -23.29 4.56 12.38
C GLU A 107 -24.29 3.86 11.46
N GLN A 108 -25.47 4.44 11.28
CA GLN A 108 -26.49 3.92 10.36
C GLN A 108 -26.01 3.97 8.91
N MET A 109 -25.34 5.07 8.51
CA MET A 109 -24.78 5.17 7.16
C MET A 109 -23.65 4.14 6.95
N ILE A 110 -22.77 3.95 7.93
CA ILE A 110 -21.65 3.00 7.86
C ILE A 110 -22.12 1.55 7.63
N ALA A 111 -23.33 1.19 8.08
CA ALA A 111 -23.89 -0.15 7.86
C ALA A 111 -24.05 -0.50 6.36
N HIS A 112 -24.18 0.50 5.48
CA HIS A 112 -24.40 0.30 4.05
C HIS A 112 -23.14 0.55 3.21
N THR A 113 -22.82 -0.38 2.30
CA THR A 113 -21.67 -0.31 1.38
C THR A 113 -21.66 0.96 0.53
N THR A 114 -22.81 1.40 0.01
CA THR A 114 -22.93 2.59 -0.85
C THR A 114 -22.39 3.86 -0.19
N TRP A 115 -22.67 4.02 1.11
CA TRP A 115 -22.27 5.18 1.90
C TRP A 115 -20.82 5.07 2.38
N ARG A 116 -20.33 3.87 2.69
CA ARG A 116 -18.88 3.67 2.94
C ARG A 116 -18.04 4.12 1.75
N ASP A 117 -18.41 3.74 0.53
CA ASP A 117 -17.74 4.21 -0.70
C ASP A 117 -17.81 5.74 -0.87
N LEU A 118 -18.92 6.39 -0.49
CA LEU A 118 -19.01 7.84 -0.47
C LEU A 118 -17.97 8.45 0.49
N PHE A 119 -17.88 7.92 1.72
CA PHE A 119 -16.93 8.44 2.70
C PHE A 119 -15.48 8.27 2.26
N TYR A 120 -15.12 7.17 1.62
CA TYR A 120 -13.77 6.99 1.06
C TYR A 120 -13.46 8.05 -0.01
N LYS A 121 -14.39 8.30 -0.94
CA LYS A 121 -14.22 9.32 -1.99
C LYS A 121 -14.10 10.73 -1.42
N LEU A 122 -14.90 11.04 -0.40
CA LEU A 122 -14.83 12.33 0.28
C LEU A 122 -13.51 12.48 1.06
N ALA A 123 -13.06 11.44 1.76
CA ALA A 123 -11.81 11.47 2.53
C ALA A 123 -10.58 11.62 1.60
N GLU A 124 -10.61 11.01 0.42
CA GLU A 124 -9.58 11.23 -0.60
C GLU A 124 -9.57 12.67 -1.13
N ALA A 125 -10.74 13.26 -1.36
CA ALA A 125 -10.86 14.65 -1.83
C ALA A 125 -10.55 15.69 -0.74
N HIS A 126 -10.77 15.36 0.53
CA HIS A 126 -10.65 16.27 1.67
C HIS A 126 -9.89 15.61 2.83
N PRO A 127 -8.56 15.40 2.68
CA PRO A 127 -7.76 14.65 3.65
C PRO A 127 -7.65 15.32 5.03
N ASP A 128 -7.77 16.66 5.08
CA ASP A 128 -7.65 17.43 6.32
C ASP A 128 -8.95 17.47 7.15
N CYS A 129 -10.05 16.88 6.66
CA CYS A 129 -11.33 16.89 7.35
C CYS A 129 -11.32 15.90 8.53
N LEU A 130 -11.53 16.40 9.74
CA LEU A 130 -11.50 15.60 10.96
C LEU A 130 -12.65 14.58 11.00
N MET A 131 -13.85 15.01 10.59
CA MET A 131 -15.03 14.15 10.57
C MET A 131 -14.85 12.96 9.62
N LEU A 132 -14.31 13.19 8.42
CA LEU A 132 -14.06 12.12 7.45
C LEU A 132 -12.99 11.16 7.95
N ASN A 133 -11.92 11.69 8.54
CA ASN A 133 -10.88 10.90 9.17
C ASN A 133 -11.45 10.00 10.28
N PHE A 134 -12.27 10.55 11.17
CA PHE A 134 -12.93 9.78 12.21
C PHE A 134 -13.88 8.73 11.64
N THR A 135 -14.63 9.08 10.59
CA THR A 135 -15.55 8.16 9.91
C THR A 135 -14.81 6.96 9.31
N VAL A 136 -13.68 7.16 8.65
CA VAL A 136 -12.85 6.07 8.11
C VAL A 136 -12.36 5.15 9.24
N LYS A 137 -11.99 5.73 10.38
CA LYS A 137 -11.64 4.94 11.57
C LYS A 137 -12.82 4.10 12.06
N LEU A 138 -14.02 4.67 12.19
CA LEU A 138 -15.23 3.91 12.57
C LEU A 138 -15.55 2.79 11.60
N ILE A 139 -15.41 3.03 10.29
CA ILE A 139 -15.60 2.00 9.28
C ILE A 139 -14.59 0.85 9.48
N SER A 140 -13.35 1.18 9.81
CA SER A 140 -12.34 0.18 10.15
C SER A 140 -12.62 -0.54 11.48
N ASP A 141 -13.17 0.14 12.49
CA ASP A 141 -13.58 -0.45 13.78
C ASP A 141 -14.76 -1.42 13.60
N ALA A 142 -15.67 -1.12 12.67
CA ALA A 142 -16.78 -2.00 12.30
C ALA A 142 -16.36 -3.24 11.49
N GLY A 143 -15.09 -3.35 11.09
CA GLY A 143 -14.55 -4.52 10.38
C GLY A 143 -14.53 -4.42 8.86
N TYR A 144 -14.88 -3.28 8.28
CA TYR A 144 -14.94 -3.07 6.82
C TYR A 144 -13.62 -2.54 6.21
N GLN A 145 -12.49 -2.65 6.92
CA GLN A 145 -11.19 -2.16 6.44
C GLN A 145 -10.74 -2.75 5.10
N GLY A 146 -11.21 -3.94 4.73
CA GLY A 146 -10.88 -4.56 3.44
C GLY A 146 -11.46 -3.84 2.22
N GLU A 147 -12.47 -2.98 2.42
CA GLU A 147 -13.09 -2.18 1.37
C GLU A 147 -12.33 -0.88 1.09
N ILE A 148 -11.37 -0.52 1.95
CA ILE A 148 -10.56 0.69 1.81
C ILE A 148 -9.54 0.46 0.68
N THR A 149 -10.00 0.70 -0.55
CA THR A 149 -9.18 0.61 -1.77
C THR A 149 -8.38 1.88 -2.04
N SER A 150 -8.78 3.00 -1.42
CA SER A 150 -8.04 4.27 -1.50
C SER A 150 -6.77 4.19 -0.66
N VAL A 151 -5.65 4.10 -1.38
CA VAL A 151 -4.31 4.10 -0.80
C VAL A 151 -4.03 5.39 -0.01
N SER A 152 -4.46 6.55 -0.52
CA SER A 152 -4.22 7.85 0.12
C SER A 152 -4.95 7.96 1.46
N THR A 153 -6.21 7.52 1.52
CA THR A 153 -7.04 7.54 2.72
C THR A 153 -6.55 6.57 3.78
N ALA A 154 -6.12 5.36 3.40
CA ALA A 154 -5.61 4.37 4.34
C ALA A 154 -4.28 4.81 4.98
N CYS A 155 -3.40 5.48 4.22
CA CYS A 155 -2.03 5.81 4.65
C CYS A 155 -1.93 6.99 5.62
N GLN A 156 -2.96 7.83 5.73
CA GLN A 156 -2.95 9.02 6.60
C GLN A 156 -3.12 8.70 8.08
N GLN A 157 -3.70 7.54 8.41
CA GLN A 157 -3.93 7.13 9.79
C GLN A 157 -3.24 5.81 10.08
N LEU A 158 -2.31 5.83 11.03
CA LEU A 158 -1.53 4.65 11.41
C LEU A 158 -2.42 3.46 11.80
N GLU A 159 -3.50 3.70 12.55
CA GLU A 159 -4.39 2.64 13.00
C GLU A 159 -5.10 1.94 11.83
N VAL A 160 -5.68 2.73 10.91
CA VAL A 160 -6.31 2.23 9.68
C VAL A 160 -5.29 1.51 8.81
N PHE A 161 -4.13 2.14 8.54
CA PHE A 161 -3.05 1.55 7.77
C PHE A 161 -2.61 0.20 8.33
N SER A 162 -2.40 0.12 9.64
CA SER A 162 -1.94 -1.12 10.30
C SER A 162 -2.94 -2.27 10.15
N ARG A 163 -4.24 -1.96 10.20
CA ARG A 163 -5.31 -2.96 10.02
C ARG A 163 -5.42 -3.41 8.58
N VAL A 164 -5.34 -2.49 7.62
CA VAL A 164 -5.34 -2.82 6.18
C VAL A 164 -4.09 -3.65 5.84
N LEU A 165 -2.90 -3.23 6.29
CA LEU A 165 -1.64 -3.99 6.16
C LEU A 165 -1.78 -5.42 6.68
N ARG A 166 -2.34 -5.59 7.88
CA ARG A 166 -2.58 -6.91 8.48
C ARG A 166 -3.51 -7.77 7.62
N THR A 167 -4.65 -7.23 7.19
CA THR A 167 -5.62 -8.00 6.39
C THR A 167 -5.05 -8.37 5.02
N SER A 168 -4.36 -7.45 4.34
CA SER A 168 -3.75 -7.72 3.04
C SER A 168 -2.63 -8.76 3.15
N LEU A 169 -1.77 -8.66 4.18
CA LEU A 169 -0.75 -9.67 4.44
C LEU A 169 -1.36 -11.05 4.70
N ALA A 170 -2.43 -11.13 5.51
CA ALA A 170 -3.15 -12.38 5.73
C ALA A 170 -3.71 -12.96 4.43
N THR A 171 -4.37 -12.15 3.60
CA THR A 171 -4.91 -12.59 2.30
C THR A 171 -3.84 -13.12 1.34
N ILE A 172 -2.66 -12.50 1.33
CA ILE A 172 -1.52 -12.97 0.52
C ILE A 172 -0.98 -14.30 1.07
N LEU A 173 -0.81 -14.41 2.38
CA LEU A 173 -0.28 -15.61 3.03
C LEU A 173 -1.23 -16.81 2.88
N ASP A 174 -2.54 -16.61 3.06
CA ASP A 174 -3.54 -17.67 3.02
C ASP A 174 -3.72 -18.26 1.62
N GLY A 175 -3.48 -17.47 0.57
CA GLY A 175 -3.65 -17.93 -0.81
C GLY A 175 -2.38 -18.36 -1.53
N GLY A 176 -1.21 -18.35 -0.87
CA GLY A 176 0.04 -18.81 -1.46
C GLY A 176 0.51 -18.02 -2.69
N GLU A 177 1.25 -18.70 -3.59
CA GLU A 177 1.95 -18.05 -4.70
C GLU A 177 1.01 -17.47 -5.78
N GLU A 178 -0.16 -18.08 -5.99
CA GLU A 178 -1.19 -17.57 -6.91
C GLU A 178 -1.77 -16.22 -6.42
N ASN A 179 -2.11 -16.14 -5.13
CA ASN A 179 -2.59 -14.89 -4.53
C ASN A 179 -1.49 -13.84 -4.40
N LEU A 180 -0.23 -14.25 -4.29
CA LEU A 180 0.90 -13.31 -4.31
C LEU A 180 0.92 -12.56 -5.64
N GLU A 181 0.93 -13.26 -6.78
CA GLU A 181 0.96 -12.60 -8.10
C GLU A 181 -0.24 -11.67 -8.31
N LYS A 182 -1.43 -12.09 -7.88
CA LYS A 182 -2.67 -11.32 -8.05
C LYS A 182 -2.77 -10.09 -7.14
N ASN A 183 -2.42 -10.23 -5.86
CA ASN A 183 -2.69 -9.20 -4.83
C ASN A 183 -1.47 -8.32 -4.52
N LEU A 184 -0.26 -8.75 -4.89
CA LEU A 184 0.97 -7.99 -4.66
C LEU A 184 0.94 -6.57 -5.27
N PRO A 185 0.44 -6.32 -6.50
CA PRO A 185 0.48 -4.97 -7.07
C PRO A 185 -0.30 -3.95 -6.24
N GLU A 186 -1.50 -4.28 -5.78
CA GLU A 186 -2.32 -3.39 -4.93
C GLU A 186 -1.71 -3.24 -3.54
N PHE A 187 -1.22 -4.34 -2.97
CA PHE A 187 -0.51 -4.32 -1.69
C PHE A 187 0.75 -3.45 -1.72
N ALA A 188 1.59 -3.61 -2.75
CA ALA A 188 2.82 -2.87 -2.92
C ALA A 188 2.55 -1.39 -3.24
N LYS A 189 1.50 -1.09 -4.02
CA LYS A 189 1.06 0.29 -4.28
C LYS A 189 0.66 0.99 -2.97
N MET A 190 -0.05 0.29 -2.08
CA MET A 190 -0.40 0.83 -0.76
C MET A 190 0.85 1.07 0.10
N VAL A 191 1.72 0.06 0.23
CA VAL A 191 2.91 0.16 1.08
C VAL A 191 3.90 1.21 0.57
N CYS A 192 4.10 1.29 -0.75
CA CYS A 192 5.04 2.21 -1.40
C CYS A 192 4.44 3.60 -1.67
N HIS A 193 3.25 3.92 -1.14
CA HIS A 193 2.65 5.24 -1.33
C HIS A 193 3.48 6.37 -0.72
N GLY A 194 4.03 6.14 0.48
CA GLY A 194 4.95 7.04 1.15
C GLY A 194 6.18 6.30 1.71
N GLU A 195 7.29 7.01 1.87
CA GLU A 195 8.51 6.41 2.46
C GLU A 195 8.28 5.94 3.90
N HIS A 196 7.45 6.67 4.67
CA HIS A 196 7.11 6.32 6.05
C HIS A 196 6.22 5.08 6.14
N THR A 197 5.26 4.91 5.22
CA THR A 197 4.42 3.69 5.16
C THR A 197 5.25 2.48 4.73
N TYR A 198 6.18 2.69 3.79
CA TYR A 198 7.13 1.67 3.37
C TYR A 198 8.02 1.23 4.54
N LEU A 199 8.63 2.18 5.27
CA LEU A 199 9.46 1.90 6.44
C LEU A 199 8.67 1.14 7.51
N PHE A 200 7.45 1.56 7.81
CA PHE A 200 6.59 0.89 8.79
C PHE A 200 6.29 -0.56 8.36
N ALA A 201 5.84 -0.78 7.13
CA ALA A 201 5.52 -2.10 6.63
C ALA A 201 6.74 -3.03 6.59
N GLN A 202 7.89 -2.54 6.11
CA GLN A 202 9.14 -3.31 6.09
C GLN A 202 9.62 -3.64 7.51
N SER A 203 9.45 -2.72 8.48
CA SER A 203 9.76 -2.99 9.88
C SER A 203 8.91 -4.12 10.44
N MET A 204 7.59 -4.09 10.18
CA MET A 204 6.68 -5.17 10.60
C MET A 204 7.05 -6.50 9.95
N MET A 205 7.26 -6.52 8.63
CA MET A 205 7.66 -7.74 7.91
C MET A 205 9.02 -8.26 8.38
N SER A 206 9.96 -7.38 8.73
CA SER A 206 11.26 -7.78 9.27
C SER A 206 11.17 -8.44 10.64
N ILE A 207 10.23 -8.02 11.49
CA ILE A 207 9.97 -8.67 12.80
C ILE A 207 9.33 -10.04 12.56
N LEU A 208 8.28 -10.10 11.74
CA LEU A 208 7.57 -11.35 11.44
C LEU A 208 8.46 -12.38 10.73
N ALA A 209 9.42 -11.93 9.92
CA ALA A 209 10.36 -12.80 9.22
C ALA A 209 11.42 -13.45 10.15
N GLN A 210 11.51 -13.04 11.42
CA GLN A 210 12.40 -13.68 12.41
C GLN A 210 11.87 -15.02 12.89
N GLU A 211 10.57 -15.28 12.72
CA GLU A 211 9.95 -16.54 13.11
C GLU A 211 10.42 -17.68 12.21
N GLU A 212 10.96 -18.74 12.82
CA GLU A 212 11.43 -19.94 12.09
C GLU A 212 10.28 -20.65 11.36
N GLN A 213 9.06 -20.57 11.90
CA GLN A 213 7.87 -21.17 11.33
C GLN A 213 7.11 -20.14 10.49
N GLY A 214 7.28 -20.20 9.16
CA GLY A 214 6.52 -19.38 8.21
C GLY A 214 7.09 -17.99 7.92
N GLY A 215 8.12 -17.54 8.63
CA GLY A 215 8.77 -16.24 8.38
C GLY A 215 9.39 -16.10 6.98
N SER A 216 9.70 -17.21 6.31
CA SER A 216 10.21 -17.21 4.93
C SER A 216 9.19 -16.65 3.92
N ALA A 217 7.89 -16.91 4.11
CA ALA A 217 6.84 -16.37 3.25
C ALA A 217 6.73 -14.85 3.40
N VAL A 218 6.82 -14.36 4.64
CA VAL A 218 6.83 -12.91 4.92
C VAL A 218 8.08 -12.25 4.34
N ARG A 219 9.24 -12.89 4.46
CA ARG A 219 10.49 -12.43 3.83
C ARG A 219 10.36 -12.34 2.31
N ARG A 220 9.68 -13.30 1.66
CA ARG A 220 9.40 -13.25 0.22
C ARG A 220 8.53 -12.04 -0.14
N ILE A 221 7.44 -11.81 0.59
CA ILE A 221 6.56 -10.65 0.36
C ILE A 221 7.35 -9.34 0.51
N ALA A 222 8.18 -9.22 1.55
CA ALA A 222 9.01 -8.04 1.77
C ALA A 222 9.98 -7.76 0.61
N GLN A 223 10.57 -8.81 0.03
CA GLN A 223 11.47 -8.73 -1.13
C GLN A 223 10.72 -8.32 -2.41
N GLU A 224 9.50 -8.83 -2.61
CA GLU A 224 8.66 -8.46 -3.75
C GLU A 224 8.21 -6.99 -3.65
N VAL A 225 7.84 -6.52 -2.46
CA VAL A 225 7.55 -5.10 -2.21
C VAL A 225 8.77 -4.22 -2.44
N GLN A 226 9.97 -4.67 -2.04
CA GLN A 226 11.22 -3.96 -2.31
C GLN A 226 11.50 -3.88 -3.83
N ARG A 227 11.26 -4.97 -4.58
CA ARG A 227 11.39 -4.99 -6.03
C ARG A 227 10.45 -3.98 -6.67
N TYR A 228 9.18 -3.97 -6.26
CA TYR A 228 8.18 -3.00 -6.74
C TYR A 228 8.62 -1.56 -6.46
N ALA A 229 9.13 -1.26 -5.27
CA ALA A 229 9.62 0.07 -4.91
C ALA A 229 10.77 0.51 -5.84
N HIS A 230 11.70 -0.40 -6.15
CA HIS A 230 12.80 -0.14 -7.08
C HIS A 230 12.30 0.13 -8.51
N GLU A 231 11.35 -0.66 -9.00
CA GLU A 231 10.73 -0.47 -10.33
C GLU A 231 9.99 0.87 -10.45
N LYS A 232 9.46 1.40 -9.34
CA LYS A 232 8.85 2.73 -9.26
C LYS A 232 9.86 3.87 -9.07
N GLY A 233 11.16 3.56 -8.98
CA GLY A 233 12.23 4.55 -8.84
C GLY A 233 12.45 5.04 -7.40
N HIS A 234 11.94 4.35 -6.39
CA HIS A 234 12.24 4.65 -4.99
C HIS A 234 13.58 4.02 -4.57
N ASP A 235 14.47 4.80 -3.94
CA ASP A 235 15.69 4.25 -3.33
C ASP A 235 15.39 3.63 -1.96
N ALA A 236 14.74 2.47 -1.98
CA ALA A 236 14.42 1.70 -0.78
C ALA A 236 15.61 0.89 -0.23
N SER A 237 16.77 0.91 -0.90
CA SER A 237 17.90 0.05 -0.59
C SER A 237 18.49 0.32 0.79
N GLN A 238 18.55 1.60 1.20
CA GLN A 238 19.06 2.01 2.50
C GLN A 238 18.15 1.52 3.64
N ILE A 239 16.84 1.57 3.45
CA ILE A 239 15.86 1.07 4.43
C ILE A 239 16.04 -0.44 4.63
N THR A 240 16.14 -1.21 3.54
CA THR A 240 16.38 -2.66 3.61
C THR A 240 17.67 -3.00 4.38
N LEU A 241 18.75 -2.25 4.11
CA LEU A 241 20.02 -2.47 4.80
C LEU A 241 19.98 -2.06 6.27
N ALA A 242 19.24 -0.99 6.61
CA ALA A 242 19.07 -0.54 7.99
C ALA A 242 18.23 -1.49 8.83
N LEU A 243 17.22 -2.14 8.24
CA LEU A 243 16.36 -3.12 8.92
C LEU A 243 17.02 -4.50 9.09
N GLY A 244 18.02 -4.81 8.28
CA GLY A 244 18.79 -6.05 8.39
C GLY A 244 19.87 -6.01 9.49
N THR A 245 20.51 -7.15 9.71
CA THR A 245 21.71 -7.27 10.57
C THR A 245 22.96 -6.60 9.96
N ALA A 246 22.85 -6.17 8.69
CA ALA A 246 23.88 -5.54 7.89
C ALA A 246 24.55 -4.35 8.58
N ALA A 247 23.79 -3.55 9.33
CA ALA A 247 24.28 -2.38 10.06
C ALA A 247 25.41 -2.73 11.05
N SER A 248 25.45 -3.97 11.56
CA SER A 248 26.52 -4.47 12.44
C SER A 248 27.88 -4.60 11.72
N TYR A 249 27.89 -4.53 10.39
CA TYR A 249 29.08 -4.62 9.54
C TYR A 249 29.17 -3.39 8.62
N PRO A 250 29.54 -2.20 9.15
CA PRO A 250 29.37 -0.92 8.46
C PRO A 250 30.03 -0.85 7.09
N ARG A 251 31.23 -1.43 6.92
CA ARG A 251 31.95 -1.43 5.64
C ARG A 251 31.26 -2.26 4.57
N ALA A 252 30.74 -3.44 4.93
CA ALA A 252 30.01 -4.28 3.98
C ALA A 252 28.65 -3.67 3.64
N CYS A 253 27.96 -3.12 4.64
CA CYS A 253 26.70 -2.40 4.47
C CYS A 253 26.87 -1.18 3.53
N GLN A 254 27.92 -0.39 3.73
CA GLN A 254 28.21 0.77 2.87
C GLN A 254 28.49 0.37 1.42
N ALA A 255 29.30 -0.67 1.20
CA ALA A 255 29.60 -1.20 -0.13
C ALA A 255 28.35 -1.74 -0.84
N LEU A 256 27.50 -2.48 -0.11
CA LEU A 256 26.23 -2.98 -0.62
C LEU A 256 25.25 -1.84 -0.95
N GLY A 257 25.11 -0.88 -0.04
CA GLY A 257 24.23 0.28 -0.24
C GLY A 257 24.63 1.11 -1.45
N ALA A 258 25.93 1.35 -1.63
CA ALA A 258 26.44 2.07 -2.79
C ALA A 258 26.15 1.35 -4.11
N MET A 259 26.31 0.02 -4.17
CA MET A 259 26.01 -0.78 -5.37
C MET A 259 24.51 -0.89 -5.65
N LEU A 260 23.69 -1.07 -4.61
CA LEU A 260 22.23 -1.19 -4.74
C LEU A 260 21.59 0.14 -5.14
N SER A 261 21.97 1.25 -4.51
CA SER A 261 21.46 2.59 -4.85
C SER A 261 21.84 3.00 -6.29
N LYS A 262 23.04 2.62 -6.76
CA LYS A 262 23.46 2.84 -8.16
C LYS A 262 22.85 1.85 -9.15
N GLY A 263 22.28 0.74 -8.70
CA GLY A 263 21.82 -0.35 -9.57
C GLY A 263 22.94 -0.98 -10.40
N ALA A 264 24.19 -0.99 -9.91
CA ALA A 264 25.33 -1.51 -10.66
C ALA A 264 26.47 -2.00 -9.75
N LEU A 265 27.10 -3.11 -10.12
CA LEU A 265 28.30 -3.60 -9.46
C LEU A 265 29.52 -2.75 -9.87
N ASN A 266 30.39 -2.45 -8.90
CA ASN A 266 31.67 -1.82 -9.19
C ASN A 266 32.86 -2.62 -8.61
N PRO A 267 34.02 -2.64 -9.29
CA PRO A 267 35.14 -3.49 -8.87
C PRO A 267 35.74 -3.15 -7.50
N ALA A 268 35.64 -1.89 -7.07
CA ALA A 268 36.17 -1.43 -5.79
C ALA A 268 35.37 -2.02 -4.62
N ASP A 269 34.04 -1.84 -4.64
CA ASP A 269 33.14 -2.35 -3.61
C ASP A 269 33.10 -3.88 -3.60
N ILE A 270 33.16 -4.53 -4.77
CA ILE A 270 33.31 -6.01 -4.85
C ILE A 270 34.64 -6.47 -4.24
N THR A 271 35.73 -5.72 -4.42
CA THR A 271 37.01 -6.07 -3.78
C THR A 271 36.96 -5.92 -2.26
N VAL A 272 36.22 -4.93 -1.75
CA VAL A 272 35.96 -4.78 -0.30
C VAL A 272 35.19 -5.99 0.23
N LEU A 273 34.08 -6.35 -0.40
CA LEU A 273 33.28 -7.51 0.00
C LEU A 273 34.08 -8.80 -0.08
N PHE A 274 34.82 -9.02 -1.18
CA PHE A 274 35.68 -10.19 -1.36
C PHE A 274 36.67 -10.34 -0.21
N LYS A 275 37.39 -9.27 0.15
CA LYS A 275 38.34 -9.30 1.27
C LYS A 275 37.67 -9.67 2.60
N MET A 276 36.44 -9.21 2.84
CA MET A 276 35.70 -9.51 4.07
C MET A 276 35.21 -10.96 4.10
N PHE A 277 34.63 -11.48 3.02
CA PHE A 277 34.07 -12.84 2.97
C PHE A 277 35.12 -13.95 2.83
N THR A 278 36.34 -13.62 2.39
CA THR A 278 37.48 -14.55 2.40
C THR A 278 38.25 -14.53 3.73
N SER A 279 37.94 -13.62 4.65
CA SER A 279 38.63 -13.54 5.95
C SER A 279 38.28 -14.70 6.89
N MET A 280 39.04 -14.82 8.00
CA MET A 280 38.80 -15.84 9.04
C MET A 280 37.46 -15.65 9.76
N ASP A 281 37.00 -14.40 9.87
CA ASP A 281 35.71 -14.06 10.47
C ASP A 281 34.85 -13.26 9.48
N PRO A 282 34.23 -13.95 8.50
CA PRO A 282 33.45 -13.29 7.47
C PRO A 282 32.12 -12.75 8.03
N PRO A 283 31.49 -11.73 7.42
CA PRO A 283 30.14 -11.32 7.79
C PRO A 283 29.11 -12.46 7.61
N PRO A 284 27.91 -12.36 8.22
CA PRO A 284 26.82 -13.31 8.01
C PRO A 284 26.48 -13.44 6.53
N VAL A 285 26.24 -14.67 6.06
CA VAL A 285 25.96 -14.92 4.63
C VAL A 285 24.65 -14.26 4.17
N GLU A 286 23.69 -14.05 5.08
CA GLU A 286 22.44 -13.36 4.78
C GLU A 286 22.64 -11.94 4.22
N LEU A 287 23.76 -11.29 4.55
CA LEU A 287 24.12 -9.95 4.11
C LEU A 287 24.27 -9.84 2.59
N ILE A 288 24.72 -10.92 1.93
CA ILE A 288 24.91 -10.99 0.48
C ILE A 288 23.82 -11.81 -0.21
N ARG A 289 22.83 -12.32 0.54
CA ARG A 289 21.63 -13.02 0.00
C ARG A 289 20.46 -12.07 -0.20
N VAL A 290 20.75 -10.86 -0.66
CA VAL A 290 19.74 -9.87 -1.06
C VAL A 290 19.41 -10.11 -2.54
N PRO A 291 18.15 -10.44 -2.91
CA PRO A 291 17.82 -10.79 -4.30
C PRO A 291 18.21 -9.71 -5.31
N ALA A 292 17.96 -8.43 -4.99
CA ALA A 292 18.37 -7.31 -5.84
C ALA A 292 19.89 -7.28 -6.07
N PHE A 293 20.71 -7.61 -5.06
CA PHE A 293 22.16 -7.68 -5.21
C PHE A 293 22.60 -8.84 -6.10
N LEU A 294 21.97 -10.01 -5.96
CA LEU A 294 22.24 -11.17 -6.80
C LEU A 294 21.81 -10.93 -8.25
N ASP A 295 20.73 -10.20 -8.48
CA ASP A 295 20.31 -9.81 -9.83
C ASP A 295 21.35 -8.91 -10.53
N LEU A 296 21.99 -8.00 -9.79
CA LEU A 296 23.12 -7.22 -10.33
C LEU A 296 24.29 -8.12 -10.78
N PHE A 297 24.53 -9.26 -10.11
CA PHE A 297 25.49 -10.25 -10.61
C PHE A 297 25.01 -10.93 -11.88
N MET A 298 23.72 -11.28 -11.98
CA MET A 298 23.17 -11.87 -13.20
C MET A 298 23.37 -10.94 -14.39
N GLN A 299 23.04 -9.67 -14.22
CA GLN A 299 23.21 -8.64 -15.24
C GLN A 299 24.68 -8.37 -15.57
N SER A 300 25.60 -8.44 -14.59
CA SER A 300 27.02 -8.15 -14.82
C SER A 300 27.82 -9.35 -15.36
N LEU A 301 27.44 -10.58 -15.04
CA LEU A 301 28.19 -11.79 -15.40
C LEU A 301 27.60 -12.51 -16.60
N PHE A 302 26.29 -12.53 -16.78
CA PHE A 302 25.64 -13.41 -17.76
C PHE A 302 24.91 -12.65 -18.86
N LYS A 303 24.83 -11.31 -18.79
CA LYS A 303 24.24 -10.52 -19.88
C LYS A 303 25.13 -10.59 -21.14
N PRO A 304 24.55 -10.95 -22.30
CA PRO A 304 25.22 -10.87 -23.60
C PRO A 304 25.94 -9.53 -23.82
N GLY A 305 27.20 -9.58 -24.24
CA GLY A 305 28.03 -8.40 -24.47
C GLY A 305 28.53 -7.64 -23.24
N ALA A 306 28.17 -8.03 -22.01
CA ALA A 306 28.73 -7.40 -20.80
C ALA A 306 30.21 -7.78 -20.64
N LYS A 307 31.09 -6.76 -20.55
CA LYS A 307 32.53 -6.97 -20.35
C LYS A 307 32.90 -6.73 -18.90
N ILE A 308 33.34 -7.78 -18.22
CA ILE A 308 33.91 -7.70 -16.88
C ILE A 308 35.43 -7.55 -16.96
N ASN A 309 36.03 -6.78 -16.04
CA ASN A 309 37.47 -6.72 -15.94
C ASN A 309 38.03 -8.08 -15.47
N HIS A 310 38.91 -8.68 -16.27
CA HIS A 310 39.56 -9.96 -15.99
C HIS A 310 40.26 -10.00 -14.63
N ASP A 311 40.86 -8.90 -14.18
CA ASP A 311 41.59 -8.84 -12.91
C ASP A 311 40.68 -9.01 -11.68
N HIS A 312 39.39 -8.64 -11.82
CA HIS A 312 38.41 -8.72 -10.74
C HIS A 312 37.44 -9.88 -10.91
N LYS A 313 37.36 -10.51 -12.08
CA LYS A 313 36.41 -11.58 -12.41
C LYS A 313 36.31 -12.68 -11.35
N HIS A 314 37.46 -13.21 -10.90
CA HIS A 314 37.49 -14.26 -9.87
C HIS A 314 36.82 -13.83 -8.55
N LYS A 315 36.87 -12.54 -8.21
CA LYS A 315 36.23 -11.98 -7.01
C LYS A 315 34.71 -11.96 -7.13
N TYR A 316 34.18 -11.61 -8.31
CA TYR A 316 32.74 -11.61 -8.58
C TYR A 316 32.18 -13.03 -8.49
N ILE A 317 32.86 -13.97 -9.15
CA ILE A 317 32.50 -15.40 -9.13
C ILE A 317 32.54 -15.93 -7.70
N HIS A 318 33.59 -15.61 -6.93
CA HIS A 318 33.71 -16.06 -5.56
C HIS A 318 32.57 -15.54 -4.67
N ILE A 319 32.20 -14.26 -4.78
CA ILE A 319 31.11 -13.68 -3.97
C ILE A 319 29.76 -14.35 -4.33
N LEU A 320 29.47 -14.51 -5.63
CA LEU A 320 28.24 -15.17 -6.07
C LEU A 320 28.19 -16.63 -5.60
N ALA A 321 29.30 -17.36 -5.74
CA ALA A 321 29.42 -18.73 -5.26
C ALA A 321 29.25 -18.80 -3.74
N TYR A 322 29.84 -17.87 -2.99
CA TYR A 322 29.73 -17.80 -1.53
C TYR A 322 28.27 -17.59 -1.11
N ALA A 323 27.56 -16.67 -1.76
CA ALA A 323 26.15 -16.42 -1.48
C ALA A 323 25.28 -17.67 -1.72
N ALA A 324 25.57 -18.44 -2.78
CA ALA A 324 24.80 -19.61 -3.16
C ALA A 324 25.12 -20.87 -2.32
N SER A 325 26.39 -21.13 -1.99
CA SER A 325 26.83 -22.44 -1.49
C SER A 325 27.16 -22.51 0.00
N VAL A 326 27.47 -21.37 0.65
CA VAL A 326 27.94 -21.39 2.04
C VAL A 326 26.78 -21.60 3.01
N VAL A 327 26.95 -22.52 3.95
CA VAL A 327 25.95 -22.82 4.99
C VAL A 327 26.51 -22.45 6.36
N GLU A 328 25.75 -21.65 7.11
CA GLU A 328 26.09 -21.23 8.47
C GLU A 328 25.16 -21.93 9.46
N MET A 329 25.71 -22.38 10.59
CA MET A 329 24.91 -22.83 11.72
C MET A 329 24.90 -21.76 12.81
N TRP A 330 23.72 -21.32 13.19
CA TRP A 330 23.50 -20.30 14.21
C TRP A 330 22.86 -20.92 15.45
N LYS A 331 23.34 -20.55 16.64
CA LYS A 331 22.72 -20.88 17.93
C LYS A 331 22.70 -19.63 18.81
N LYS A 332 21.52 -19.20 19.27
CA LYS A 332 21.34 -18.01 20.12
C LYS A 332 22.09 -16.78 19.57
N ASN A 333 21.88 -16.46 18.29
CA ASN A 333 22.53 -15.35 17.57
C ASN A 333 24.06 -15.37 17.53
N LYS A 334 24.68 -16.54 17.73
CA LYS A 334 26.11 -16.75 17.52
C LYS A 334 26.34 -17.81 16.45
N ARG A 335 27.21 -17.50 15.49
CA ARG A 335 27.62 -18.42 14.43
C ARG A 335 28.56 -19.47 15.02
N VAL A 336 28.16 -20.74 14.94
CA VAL A 336 28.88 -21.87 15.52
C VAL A 336 29.83 -22.50 14.50
N SER A 337 29.42 -22.57 13.24
CA SER A 337 30.23 -23.16 12.17
C SER A 337 29.86 -22.59 10.80
N ILE A 338 30.80 -22.69 9.86
CA ILE A 338 30.64 -22.29 8.47
C ILE A 338 31.11 -23.46 7.60
N ASN A 339 30.23 -24.00 6.75
CA ASN A 339 30.60 -24.99 5.76
C ASN A 339 30.89 -24.28 4.41
N LYS A 340 32.06 -24.57 3.82
CA LYS A 340 32.52 -24.03 2.53
C LYS A 340 32.90 -25.13 1.53
N ASP A 341 32.50 -26.38 1.75
CA ASP A 341 32.98 -27.55 1.01
C ASP A 341 32.62 -27.46 -0.49
N GLU A 342 31.40 -26.99 -0.79
CA GLU A 342 30.90 -26.86 -2.16
C GLU A 342 31.33 -25.57 -2.87
N LEU A 343 31.94 -24.62 -2.14
CA LEU A 343 32.27 -23.30 -2.69
C LEU A 343 33.18 -23.36 -3.91
N LYS A 344 34.14 -24.30 -3.92
CA LYS A 344 35.09 -24.47 -5.02
C LYS A 344 34.41 -25.04 -6.26
N SER A 345 33.53 -26.04 -6.11
CA SER A 345 32.76 -26.61 -7.21
C SER A 345 31.77 -25.59 -7.78
N THR A 346 31.05 -24.85 -6.93
CA THR A 346 30.11 -23.80 -7.36
C THR A 346 30.84 -22.68 -8.10
N SER A 347 32.00 -22.23 -7.59
CA SER A 347 32.82 -21.22 -8.28
C SER A 347 33.25 -21.68 -9.67
N LYS A 348 33.69 -22.94 -9.80
CA LYS A 348 34.09 -23.52 -11.08
C LYS A 348 32.91 -23.62 -12.06
N ALA A 349 31.71 -24.01 -11.59
CA ALA A 349 30.52 -24.07 -12.41
C ALA A 349 30.12 -22.68 -12.94
N ILE A 350 30.05 -21.67 -12.06
CA ILE A 350 29.76 -20.28 -12.43
C ILE A 350 30.80 -19.75 -13.44
N GLU A 351 32.08 -20.01 -13.21
CA GLU A 351 33.15 -19.59 -14.12
C GLU A 351 33.01 -20.23 -15.51
N THR A 352 32.70 -21.52 -15.54
CA THR A 352 32.51 -22.29 -16.78
C THR A 352 31.34 -21.73 -17.57
N VAL A 353 30.18 -21.53 -16.92
CA VAL A 353 28.98 -20.95 -17.57
C VAL A 353 29.25 -19.53 -18.05
N HIS A 354 29.90 -18.69 -17.26
CA HIS A 354 30.23 -17.33 -17.67
C HIS A 354 31.16 -17.31 -18.89
N ASN A 355 32.15 -18.21 -18.98
CA ASN A 355 33.01 -18.32 -20.17
C ASN A 355 32.22 -18.73 -21.41
N LEU A 356 31.23 -19.62 -21.26
CA LEU A 356 30.33 -19.99 -22.36
C LEU A 356 29.49 -18.78 -22.81
N CYS A 357 28.97 -17.99 -21.88
CA CYS A 357 28.21 -16.76 -22.17
C CYS A 357 29.07 -15.66 -22.82
N CYS A 358 30.36 -15.54 -22.49
CA CYS A 358 31.23 -14.52 -23.09
C CYS A 358 31.80 -14.89 -24.47
N ASN A 359 31.75 -16.17 -24.86
CA ASN A 359 32.34 -16.67 -26.11
C ASN A 359 31.42 -16.52 -27.35
N GLU A 360 30.45 -15.59 -27.33
CA GLU A 360 29.46 -15.34 -28.40
C GLU A 360 30.06 -15.20 -29.82
N ASN A 361 31.33 -14.79 -29.91
CA ASN A 361 32.04 -14.59 -31.18
C ASN A 361 32.35 -15.87 -31.98
N LYS A 362 32.05 -17.06 -31.47
CA LYS A 362 32.38 -18.35 -32.15
C LYS A 362 31.17 -19.17 -32.62
N GLY A 363 29.95 -18.63 -32.47
CA GLY A 363 28.71 -19.22 -32.99
C GLY A 363 28.14 -20.36 -32.14
N ALA A 364 26.87 -20.71 -32.38
CA ALA A 364 26.10 -21.70 -31.60
C ALA A 364 26.71 -23.12 -31.59
N SER A 365 27.67 -23.41 -32.48
CA SER A 365 28.31 -24.73 -32.60
C SER A 365 29.16 -25.10 -31.37
N GLU A 366 29.87 -24.15 -30.74
CA GLU A 366 30.63 -24.44 -29.51
C GLU A 366 29.70 -24.64 -28.31
N LEU A 367 28.56 -23.95 -28.27
CA LEU A 367 27.55 -24.14 -27.22
C LEU A 367 26.95 -25.55 -27.28
N VAL A 368 26.69 -26.08 -28.49
CA VAL A 368 26.26 -27.46 -28.67
C VAL A 368 27.34 -28.46 -28.26
N ALA A 369 28.61 -28.18 -28.57
CA ALA A 369 29.72 -29.04 -28.16
C ALA A 369 29.91 -29.11 -26.64
N GLU A 370 29.72 -27.99 -25.94
CA GLU A 370 29.84 -27.87 -24.48
C GLU A 370 28.51 -28.09 -23.75
N LEU A 371 27.45 -28.53 -24.44
CA LEU A 371 26.11 -28.69 -23.86
C LEU A 371 26.08 -29.70 -22.69
N SER A 372 26.88 -30.75 -22.77
CA SER A 372 27.02 -31.73 -21.68
C SER A 372 27.62 -31.09 -20.42
N THR A 373 28.65 -30.27 -20.59
CA THR A 373 29.28 -29.48 -19.53
C THR A 373 28.29 -28.49 -18.93
N LEU A 374 27.48 -27.83 -19.78
CA LEU A 374 26.43 -26.91 -19.35
C LEU A 374 25.35 -27.62 -18.51
N TYR A 375 24.88 -28.80 -18.93
CA TYR A 375 23.92 -29.60 -18.15
C TYR A 375 24.46 -30.05 -16.80
N GLN A 376 25.77 -30.26 -16.68
CA GLN A 376 26.39 -30.52 -15.37
C GLN A 376 26.43 -29.27 -14.49
N CYS A 377 26.64 -28.09 -15.07
CA CYS A 377 26.71 -26.83 -14.33
C CYS A 377 25.34 -26.25 -13.93
N ILE A 378 24.25 -26.67 -14.57
CA ILE A 378 22.87 -26.25 -14.24
C ILE A 378 22.34 -26.95 -12.98
N ARG A 379 22.90 -28.11 -12.63
CA ARG A 379 22.59 -28.82 -11.37
C ARG A 379 23.19 -28.08 -10.19
#